data_AF-A0A086AH94-F1
#
_entry.id   AF-A0A086AH94-F1
#
_cell.length_a   1.000
_cell.length_b   1.000
_cell.length_c   1.000
_cell.angle_alpha   90.00
_cell.angle_beta   90.00
_cell.angle_gamma   90.00
#
_symmetry.space_group_name_H-M   'P 1'
#
loop_
_entity.id
_entity.type
_entity.pdbx_description
1 polymer ?
#
loop_
_entity_poly.entity_id
_entity_poly.type
_entity_poly.pdbx_seq_one_letter_code
_entity_poly.pdbx_strand_id
1 'polypeptide(L)'
;MKDLEKINLVRSKLNIGLSVAKELIEKFSDIDLAIASWQKQIEDEEKANLNKKYDSLNKFYYFENEYCYPTLSDSDKLEINAFANNYCSQLWNKYVSESKKHLMLINNPEEWKIKNEIKKEYNWQNDWNETNTEAFSENVKSLIDWEEDDEVMFFWNKYSGIESKWRIICKYWISFLYDDESNIIINPKNKKVIILSTNGNLSIAERD
;
A
#
# COMPACT_ATOMS: atom_id res chain seq x y z
N MET A 1 10.58 -20.94 -43.80
CA MET A 1 9.53 -20.07 -44.39
C MET A 1 8.20 -20.23 -43.65
N LYS A 2 7.67 -21.45 -43.48
CA LYS A 2 6.43 -21.73 -42.71
C LYS A 2 6.46 -21.21 -41.27
N ASP A 3 7.58 -21.34 -40.54
CA ASP A 3 7.62 -20.89 -39.14
C ASP A 3 7.65 -19.35 -39.01
N LEU A 4 8.24 -18.64 -39.98
CA LEU A 4 8.25 -17.18 -39.98
C LEU A 4 6.84 -16.61 -40.18
N GLU A 5 6.02 -17.25 -41.02
CA GLU A 5 4.60 -16.88 -41.19
C GLU A 5 3.79 -17.15 -39.91
N LYS A 6 3.99 -18.31 -39.27
CA LYS A 6 3.36 -18.64 -37.98
C LYS A 6 3.71 -17.62 -36.88
N ILE A 7 5.00 -17.27 -36.77
CA ILE A 7 5.50 -16.29 -35.80
C ILE A 7 4.84 -14.92 -36.03
N ASN A 8 4.79 -14.45 -37.28
CA ASN A 8 4.18 -13.16 -37.60
C ASN A 8 2.67 -13.16 -37.30
N LEU A 9 1.98 -14.26 -37.54
CA LEU A 9 0.54 -14.38 -37.26
C LEU A 9 0.25 -14.36 -35.76
N VAL A 10 0.98 -15.13 -34.95
CA VAL A 10 0.86 -15.11 -33.48
C VAL A 10 1.18 -13.72 -32.93
N ARG A 11 2.25 -13.10 -33.42
CA ARG A 11 2.66 -11.75 -33.03
C ARG A 11 1.55 -10.72 -33.27
N SER A 12 0.94 -10.75 -34.46
CA SER A 12 -0.15 -9.84 -34.82
C SER A 12 -1.42 -10.10 -34.03
N LYS A 13 -1.78 -11.37 -33.79
CA LYS A 13 -3.02 -11.72 -33.08
C LYS A 13 -2.95 -11.39 -31.58
N LEU A 14 -1.78 -11.56 -30.97
CA LEU A 14 -1.59 -11.34 -29.53
C LEU A 14 -1.05 -9.94 -29.20
N ASN A 15 -0.64 -9.16 -30.21
CA ASN A 15 0.03 -7.86 -30.06
C ASN A 15 1.27 -7.94 -29.15
N ILE A 16 2.14 -8.94 -29.39
CA ILE A 16 3.33 -9.22 -28.58
C ILE A 16 4.63 -8.94 -29.33
N GLY A 17 5.76 -8.97 -28.62
CA GLY A 17 7.10 -8.83 -29.21
C GLY A 17 7.51 -10.05 -30.06
N LEU A 18 8.49 -9.84 -30.94
CA LEU A 18 9.00 -10.90 -31.83
C LEU A 18 9.66 -12.06 -31.07
N SER A 19 10.39 -11.79 -29.97
CA SER A 19 11.02 -12.85 -29.16
C SER A 19 9.98 -13.79 -28.56
N VAL A 20 8.96 -13.19 -27.93
CA VAL A 20 7.86 -13.93 -27.30
C VAL A 20 7.10 -14.78 -28.32
N ALA A 21 6.80 -14.22 -29.49
CA ALA A 21 6.13 -14.97 -30.55
C ALA A 21 6.97 -16.14 -31.09
N LYS A 22 8.31 -16.00 -31.15
CA LYS A 22 9.22 -17.09 -31.51
C LYS A 22 9.20 -18.21 -30.47
N GLU A 23 9.36 -17.86 -29.20
CA GLU A 23 9.35 -18.81 -28.09
C GLU A 23 8.05 -19.62 -28.03
N LEU A 24 6.90 -18.96 -28.25
CA LEU A 24 5.60 -19.62 -28.32
C LEU A 24 5.51 -20.61 -29.48
N ILE A 25 5.97 -20.24 -30.67
CA ILE A 25 5.95 -21.13 -31.83
C ILE A 25 6.96 -22.27 -31.70
N GLU A 26 8.15 -22.03 -31.14
CA GLU A 26 9.12 -23.10 -30.84
C GLU A 26 8.56 -24.11 -29.84
N LYS A 27 7.84 -23.63 -28.81
CA LYS A 27 7.28 -24.47 -27.75
C LYS A 27 6.07 -25.29 -28.22
N PHE A 28 5.15 -24.69 -28.97
CA PHE A 28 3.87 -25.32 -29.29
C PHE A 28 3.75 -25.80 -30.73
N SER A 29 4.53 -25.24 -31.67
CA SER A 29 4.50 -25.50 -33.13
C SER A 29 3.17 -25.21 -33.85
N ASP A 30 2.05 -25.27 -33.12
CA ASP A 30 0.68 -24.98 -33.52
C ASP A 30 0.26 -23.57 -33.05
N ILE A 31 -0.40 -22.82 -33.94
CA ILE A 31 -0.75 -21.41 -33.72
C ILE A 31 -1.86 -21.28 -32.67
N ASP A 32 -2.88 -22.12 -32.73
CA ASP A 32 -4.05 -22.01 -31.87
C ASP A 32 -3.69 -22.44 -30.44
N LEU A 33 -2.86 -23.48 -30.30
CA LEU A 33 -2.28 -23.86 -29.00
C LEU A 33 -1.37 -22.77 -28.41
N ALA A 34 -0.53 -22.14 -29.24
CA ALA A 34 0.32 -21.03 -28.80
C ALA A 34 -0.51 -19.83 -28.28
N ILE A 35 -1.58 -19.47 -29.00
CA ILE A 35 -2.49 -18.38 -28.63
C ILE A 35 -3.25 -18.72 -27.34
N ALA A 36 -3.85 -19.91 -27.27
CA ALA A 36 -4.61 -20.35 -26.09
C ALA A 36 -3.72 -20.41 -24.85
N SER A 37 -2.48 -20.91 -24.98
CA SER A 37 -1.53 -20.95 -23.88
C SER A 37 -1.11 -19.56 -23.42
N TRP A 38 -0.89 -18.62 -24.33
CA TRP A 38 -0.54 -17.24 -23.97
C TRP A 38 -1.69 -16.53 -23.27
N GLN A 39 -2.90 -16.63 -23.81
CA GLN A 39 -4.10 -16.04 -23.19
C GLN A 39 -4.33 -16.59 -21.79
N LYS A 40 -4.24 -17.91 -21.63
CA LYS A 40 -4.34 -18.54 -20.31
C LYS A 40 -3.24 -18.05 -19.35
N GLN A 41 -2.00 -17.89 -19.82
CA GLN A 41 -0.94 -17.35 -18.99
C GLN A 41 -1.25 -15.93 -18.53
N ILE A 42 -1.73 -15.06 -19.42
CA ILE A 42 -2.15 -13.69 -19.06
C ILE A 42 -3.31 -13.73 -18.05
N GLU A 43 -4.32 -14.55 -18.27
CA GLU A 43 -5.43 -14.73 -17.32
C GLU A 43 -4.94 -15.20 -15.94
N ASP A 44 -4.03 -16.17 -15.92
CA ASP A 44 -3.44 -16.70 -14.68
C ASP A 44 -2.58 -15.63 -13.98
N GLU A 45 -1.82 -14.83 -14.72
CA GLU A 45 -1.02 -13.70 -14.20
C GLU A 45 -1.92 -12.57 -13.66
N GLU A 46 -2.98 -12.20 -14.37
CA GLU A 46 -3.97 -11.23 -13.92
C GLU A 46 -4.67 -11.69 -12.64
N LYS A 47 -5.06 -12.97 -12.60
CA LYS A 47 -5.66 -13.59 -11.41
C LYS A 47 -4.68 -13.66 -10.25
N ALA A 48 -3.41 -13.98 -10.50
CA ALA A 48 -2.37 -13.97 -9.48
C ALA A 48 -2.17 -12.54 -8.95
N ASN A 49 -2.17 -11.54 -9.82
CA ASN A 49 -2.01 -10.13 -9.44
C ASN A 49 -3.24 -9.60 -8.67
N LEU A 50 -4.45 -10.06 -8.99
CA LEU A 50 -5.66 -9.75 -8.22
C LEU A 50 -5.59 -10.31 -6.78
N ASN A 51 -4.96 -11.47 -6.60
CA ASN A 51 -4.81 -12.13 -5.31
C ASN A 51 -3.52 -11.75 -4.57
N LYS A 52 -2.66 -10.95 -5.21
CA LYS A 52 -1.41 -10.48 -4.61
C LYS A 52 -1.74 -9.54 -3.45
N LYS A 53 -1.26 -9.89 -2.25
CA LYS A 53 -1.44 -9.06 -1.05
C LYS A 53 -0.35 -8.03 -0.88
N TYR A 54 0.90 -8.42 -1.12
CA TYR A 54 2.06 -7.60 -0.84
C TYR A 54 2.92 -7.41 -2.09
N ASP A 55 3.50 -6.23 -2.20
CA ASP A 55 4.54 -5.85 -3.15
C ASP A 55 5.89 -5.67 -2.43
N SER A 56 6.96 -5.48 -3.20
CA SER A 56 8.25 -5.09 -2.65
C SER A 56 8.17 -3.71 -1.99
N LEU A 57 8.76 -3.57 -0.80
CA LEU A 57 8.87 -2.28 -0.10
C LEU A 57 9.56 -1.22 -0.96
N ASN A 58 10.49 -1.64 -1.83
CA ASN A 58 11.24 -0.77 -2.74
C ASN A 58 10.36 -0.03 -3.76
N LYS A 59 9.07 -0.36 -3.86
CA LYS A 59 8.13 0.46 -4.64
C LYS A 59 7.96 1.86 -4.05
N PHE A 60 8.28 2.02 -2.77
CA PHE A 60 8.28 3.27 -2.05
C PHE A 60 9.72 3.77 -1.91
N TYR A 61 10.16 4.58 -2.88
CA TYR A 61 11.54 5.10 -2.95
C TYR A 61 11.97 5.85 -1.68
N TYR A 62 11.02 6.38 -0.91
CA TYR A 62 11.27 7.10 0.33
C TYR A 62 11.68 6.23 1.52
N PHE A 63 11.57 4.90 1.41
CA PHE A 63 12.20 3.98 2.38
C PHE A 63 13.65 3.62 2.01
N GLU A 64 14.18 4.18 0.93
CA GLU A 64 15.61 4.14 0.66
C GLU A 64 16.35 5.05 1.65
N ASN A 65 17.54 4.61 2.07
CA ASN A 65 18.26 5.24 3.19
C ASN A 65 18.51 6.74 2.99
N GLU A 66 18.64 7.20 1.75
CA GLU A 66 18.89 8.60 1.40
C GLU A 66 17.69 9.52 1.70
N TYR A 67 16.49 8.97 1.80
CA TYR A 67 15.23 9.70 1.96
C TYR A 67 14.47 9.32 3.24
N CYS A 68 15.04 8.41 4.04
CA CYS A 68 14.42 7.83 5.23
C CYS A 68 15.17 8.24 6.49
N TYR A 69 14.52 9.04 7.34
CA TYR A 69 15.00 9.37 8.67
C TYR A 69 13.94 9.06 9.74
N PRO A 70 14.30 8.33 10.81
CA PRO A 70 15.58 7.63 11.00
C PRO A 70 15.72 6.50 9.98
N THR A 71 16.95 6.15 9.61
CA THR A 71 17.19 5.10 8.60
C THR A 71 16.67 3.75 9.09
N LEU A 72 15.86 3.09 8.25
CA LEU A 72 15.36 1.74 8.48
C LEU A 72 16.52 0.72 8.50
N SER A 73 16.62 -0.05 9.57
CA SER A 73 17.55 -1.18 9.63
C SER A 73 17.08 -2.33 8.71
N ASP A 74 18.00 -3.17 8.25
CA ASP A 74 17.63 -4.31 7.40
C ASP A 74 16.66 -5.28 8.11
N SER A 75 16.79 -5.43 9.43
CA SER A 75 15.86 -6.23 10.22
C SER A 75 14.47 -5.59 10.31
N ASP A 76 14.39 -4.28 10.50
CA ASP A 76 13.11 -3.58 10.61
C ASP A 76 12.39 -3.50 9.26
N LYS A 77 13.13 -3.42 8.13
CA LYS A 77 12.55 -3.49 6.77
C LYS A 77 11.78 -4.78 6.53
N LEU A 78 12.24 -5.90 7.08
CA LEU A 78 11.54 -7.20 6.96
C LEU A 78 10.20 -7.23 7.70
N GLU A 79 9.96 -6.29 8.60
CA GLU A 79 8.71 -6.15 9.34
C GLU A 79 7.69 -5.20 8.68
N ILE A 80 8.03 -4.66 7.51
CA ILE A 80 7.16 -3.75 6.76
C ILE A 80 6.77 -4.39 5.44
N ASN A 81 5.49 -4.70 5.29
CA ASN A 81 4.95 -5.27 4.07
C ASN A 81 4.17 -4.19 3.29
N ALA A 82 4.66 -3.79 2.13
CA ALA A 82 3.92 -2.91 1.22
C ALA A 82 2.71 -3.64 0.64
N PHE A 83 1.52 -3.07 0.72
CA PHE A 83 0.35 -3.67 0.09
C PHE A 83 0.44 -3.57 -1.44
N ALA A 84 -0.03 -4.61 -2.13
CA ALA A 84 -0.33 -4.50 -3.56
C ALA A 84 -1.54 -3.57 -3.76
N ASN A 85 -1.56 -2.81 -4.86
CA ASN A 85 -2.55 -1.74 -5.07
C ASN A 85 -4.01 -2.24 -4.97
N ASN A 86 -4.30 -3.42 -5.53
CA ASN A 86 -5.63 -4.03 -5.47
C ASN A 86 -6.04 -4.39 -4.03
N TYR A 87 -5.13 -5.01 -3.28
CA TYR A 87 -5.37 -5.39 -1.90
C TYR A 87 -5.50 -4.17 -0.99
N CYS A 88 -4.64 -3.16 -1.16
CA CYS A 88 -4.73 -1.87 -0.46
C CYS A 88 -6.11 -1.22 -0.68
N SER A 89 -6.59 -1.20 -1.93
CA SER A 89 -7.90 -0.64 -2.30
C SER A 89 -9.06 -1.40 -1.65
N GLN A 90 -8.97 -2.72 -1.55
CA GLN A 90 -9.97 -3.53 -0.83
C GLN A 90 -9.99 -3.21 0.66
N LEU A 91 -8.82 -3.09 1.30
CA LEU A 91 -8.73 -2.73 2.72
C LEU A 91 -9.22 -1.30 2.97
N TRP A 92 -8.87 -0.36 2.11
CA TRP A 92 -9.34 1.01 2.18
C TRP A 92 -10.87 1.10 2.01
N ASN A 93 -11.44 0.41 1.03
CA ASN A 93 -12.89 0.33 0.85
C ASN A 93 -13.56 -0.27 2.09
N LYS A 94 -12.93 -1.29 2.70
CA LYS A 94 -13.45 -1.95 3.89
C LYS A 94 -13.45 -1.03 5.11
N TYR A 95 -12.36 -0.31 5.36
CA TYR A 95 -12.12 0.36 6.65
C TYR A 95 -12.21 1.88 6.61
N VAL A 96 -12.11 2.53 5.45
CA VAL A 96 -11.96 3.99 5.34
C VAL A 96 -13.08 4.60 4.51
N SER A 97 -13.11 4.34 3.20
CA SER A 97 -14.07 4.94 2.26
C SER A 97 -14.16 4.14 0.97
N GLU A 98 -15.38 3.89 0.47
CA GLU A 98 -15.57 3.25 -0.83
C GLU A 98 -15.42 4.23 -1.99
N SER A 99 -15.82 5.49 -1.77
CA SER A 99 -15.95 6.51 -2.82
C SER A 99 -14.74 7.43 -2.95
N LYS A 100 -13.97 7.66 -1.87
CA LYS A 100 -12.80 8.54 -1.87
C LYS A 100 -11.49 7.78 -1.93
N LYS A 101 -10.50 8.42 -2.54
CA LYS A 101 -9.14 7.87 -2.68
C LYS A 101 -8.18 8.39 -1.60
N HIS A 102 -8.43 9.57 -1.06
CA HIS A 102 -7.61 10.23 -0.03
C HIS A 102 -8.52 10.67 1.12
N LEU A 103 -7.99 10.70 2.34
CA LEU A 103 -8.77 11.11 3.54
C LEU A 103 -9.29 12.53 3.41
N MET A 104 -8.43 13.45 2.98
CA MET A 104 -8.76 14.87 2.80
C MET A 104 -9.85 15.18 1.78
N LEU A 105 -10.29 14.19 0.99
CA LEU A 105 -11.38 14.34 0.01
C LEU A 105 -12.74 13.90 0.56
N ILE A 106 -12.78 13.36 1.79
CA ILE A 106 -14.00 12.95 2.47
C ILE A 106 -14.65 14.20 3.04
N ASN A 107 -15.80 14.59 2.46
CA ASN A 107 -16.51 15.80 2.86
C ASN A 107 -17.86 15.50 3.50
N ASN A 108 -18.41 14.31 3.26
CA ASN A 108 -19.70 13.91 3.77
C ASN A 108 -19.59 12.68 4.69
N PRO A 109 -20.33 12.62 5.82
CA PRO A 109 -20.27 11.50 6.75
C PRO A 109 -20.56 10.12 6.14
N GLU A 110 -21.44 10.02 5.14
CA GLU A 110 -21.76 8.77 4.46
C GLU A 110 -20.63 8.22 3.58
N GLU A 111 -19.65 9.06 3.23
CA GLU A 111 -18.45 8.65 2.50
C GLU A 111 -17.38 8.09 3.44
N TRP A 112 -17.59 8.19 4.77
CA TRP A 112 -16.62 7.86 5.80
C TRP A 112 -17.08 6.68 6.66
N LYS A 113 -16.23 5.67 6.83
CA LYS A 113 -16.47 4.52 7.73
C LYS A 113 -15.90 4.70 9.14
N ILE A 114 -15.57 5.94 9.49
CA ILE A 114 -14.99 6.32 10.77
C ILE A 114 -15.92 7.32 11.43
N LYS A 115 -16.11 7.20 12.74
CA LYS A 115 -16.97 8.03 13.57
C LYS A 115 -16.27 8.44 14.84
N ASN A 116 -16.92 9.31 15.61
CA ASN A 116 -16.48 9.72 16.95
C ASN A 116 -15.04 10.27 16.96
N GLU A 117 -14.68 11.07 15.96
CA GLU A 117 -13.35 11.68 15.90
C GLU A 117 -13.15 12.67 17.06
N ILE A 118 -12.11 12.43 17.85
CA ILE A 118 -11.68 13.26 18.98
C ILE A 118 -10.26 13.76 18.69
N LYS A 119 -10.16 15.05 18.41
CA LYS A 119 -8.88 15.76 18.26
C LYS A 119 -8.08 15.74 19.57
N LYS A 120 -6.76 15.67 19.45
CA LYS A 120 -5.84 15.62 20.58
C LYS A 120 -4.94 16.85 20.59
N GLU A 121 -4.45 17.22 21.76
CA GLU A 121 -3.52 18.34 21.95
C GLU A 121 -2.09 17.91 21.57
N TYR A 122 -1.89 17.53 20.31
CA TYR A 122 -0.60 17.17 19.75
C TYR A 122 -0.54 17.59 18.28
N ASN A 123 0.49 18.36 17.91
CA ASN A 123 0.76 18.74 16.53
C ASN A 123 2.01 17.99 16.03
N TRP A 124 1.80 16.96 15.21
CA TRP A 124 2.87 16.08 14.75
C TRP A 124 3.85 16.77 13.79
N GLN A 125 3.43 17.81 13.07
CA GLN A 125 4.29 18.50 12.10
C GLN A 125 5.45 19.24 12.77
N ASN A 126 5.26 19.70 14.02
CA ASN A 126 6.30 20.38 14.77
C ASN A 126 7.50 19.45 15.00
N ASP A 127 7.25 18.26 15.57
CA ASP A 127 8.30 17.26 15.82
C ASP A 127 8.86 16.64 14.54
N TRP A 128 8.03 16.53 13.50
CA TRP A 128 8.45 16.03 12.20
C TRP A 128 9.52 16.93 11.58
N ASN A 129 9.30 18.24 11.60
CA ASN A 129 10.27 19.24 11.12
C ASN A 129 11.56 19.28 11.95
N GLU A 130 11.45 19.03 13.26
CA GLU A 130 12.60 19.01 14.18
C GLU A 130 13.31 17.64 14.25
N THR A 131 12.84 16.66 13.48
CA THR A 131 13.39 15.29 13.45
C THR A 131 13.35 14.58 14.81
N ASN A 132 12.39 14.93 15.68
CA ASN A 132 12.23 14.34 17.01
C ASN A 132 11.58 12.95 16.93
N THR A 133 12.42 11.91 16.91
CA THR A 133 11.96 10.53 16.70
C THR A 133 11.17 9.96 17.87
N GLU A 134 11.35 10.47 19.09
CA GLU A 134 10.72 9.95 20.31
C GLU A 134 9.29 10.49 20.50
N ALA A 135 8.99 11.67 19.94
CA ALA A 135 7.74 12.40 20.15
C ALA A 135 6.48 11.57 19.93
N PHE A 136 6.44 10.76 18.87
CA PHE A 136 5.25 9.96 18.57
C PHE A 136 5.02 8.88 19.63
N SER A 137 6.08 8.29 20.18
CA SER A 137 5.95 7.34 21.29
C SER A 137 5.45 8.03 22.55
N GLU A 138 5.94 9.22 22.86
CA GLU A 138 5.56 9.99 24.05
C GLU A 138 4.11 10.49 23.99
N ASN A 139 3.70 11.02 22.83
CA ASN A 139 2.43 11.73 22.66
C ASN A 139 1.30 10.83 22.14
N VAL A 140 1.59 9.73 21.44
CA VAL A 140 0.57 8.91 20.75
C VAL A 140 0.34 7.57 21.42
N LYS A 141 1.37 6.86 21.89
CA LYS A 141 1.20 5.50 22.46
C LYS A 141 0.23 5.47 23.63
N SER A 142 0.23 6.49 24.49
CA SER A 142 -0.66 6.56 25.67
C SER A 142 -2.13 6.82 25.33
N LEU A 143 -2.43 7.22 24.09
CA LEU A 143 -3.78 7.55 23.65
C LEU A 143 -4.58 6.32 23.20
N ILE A 144 -3.89 5.19 23.03
CA ILE A 144 -4.46 3.95 22.51
C ILE A 144 -3.89 2.74 23.24
N ASP A 145 -4.66 1.68 23.33
CA ASP A 145 -4.34 0.44 24.04
C ASP A 145 -3.78 -0.64 23.10
N TRP A 146 -2.91 -0.23 22.17
CA TRP A 146 -2.25 -1.15 21.23
C TRP A 146 -0.91 -1.61 21.79
N GLU A 147 -0.64 -2.90 21.66
CA GLU A 147 0.63 -3.49 22.08
C GLU A 147 1.71 -3.27 21.03
N GLU A 148 2.99 -3.27 21.42
CA GLU A 148 4.13 -3.02 20.51
C GLU A 148 4.13 -3.95 19.28
N ASP A 149 3.74 -5.21 19.45
CA ASP A 149 3.72 -6.23 18.40
C ASP A 149 2.36 -6.40 17.70
N ASP A 150 1.40 -5.51 17.98
CA ASP A 150 0.15 -5.47 17.23
C ASP A 150 0.42 -5.17 15.76
N GLU A 151 -0.27 -5.91 14.89
CA GLU A 151 -0.26 -5.64 13.45
C GLU A 151 -1.15 -4.44 13.18
N VAL A 152 -0.59 -3.44 12.51
CA VAL A 152 -1.28 -2.22 12.13
C VAL A 152 -1.11 -1.98 10.63
N MET A 153 -2.12 -1.35 10.05
CA MET A 153 -2.13 -0.90 8.67
C MET A 153 -1.95 0.61 8.68
N PHE A 154 -1.03 1.11 7.87
CA PHE A 154 -0.83 2.54 7.65
C PHE A 154 -1.21 2.87 6.22
N PHE A 155 -2.12 3.82 6.03
CA PHE A 155 -2.57 4.25 4.71
C PHE A 155 -2.17 5.70 4.42
N TRP A 156 -1.57 5.91 3.25
CA TRP A 156 -1.48 7.22 2.62
C TRP A 156 -2.72 7.52 1.80
N ASN A 157 -3.18 6.53 1.03
CA ASN A 157 -4.37 6.64 0.21
C ASN A 157 -4.88 5.24 -0.15
N LYS A 158 -5.93 5.18 -0.97
CA LYS A 158 -6.57 3.95 -1.40
C LYS A 158 -5.63 2.92 -2.04
N TYR A 159 -4.56 3.34 -2.69
CA TYR A 159 -3.65 2.45 -3.42
C TYR A 159 -2.26 2.33 -2.80
N SER A 160 -1.98 3.14 -1.77
CA SER A 160 -0.69 3.17 -1.07
C SER A 160 -0.92 2.97 0.42
N GLY A 161 -0.41 1.85 0.93
CA GLY A 161 -0.39 1.53 2.35
C GLY A 161 0.57 0.37 2.64
N ILE A 162 0.83 0.17 3.92
CA ILE A 162 1.68 -0.91 4.45
C ILE A 162 0.98 -1.62 5.61
N GLU A 163 1.45 -2.82 5.89
CA GLU A 163 1.24 -3.53 7.16
C GLU A 163 2.57 -3.62 7.90
N SER A 164 2.56 -3.33 9.19
CA SER A 164 3.73 -3.49 10.05
C SER A 164 3.35 -3.68 11.51
N LYS A 165 4.34 -3.75 12.39
CA LYS A 165 4.14 -3.74 13.83
C LYS A 165 3.96 -2.32 14.33
N TRP A 166 3.12 -2.14 15.35
CA TRP A 166 2.89 -0.82 15.95
C TRP A 166 4.19 -0.15 16.39
N ARG A 167 5.10 -0.91 17.00
CA ARG A 167 6.43 -0.42 17.39
C ARG A 167 7.26 0.14 16.23
N ILE A 168 7.15 -0.44 15.04
CA ILE A 168 7.86 0.01 13.83
C ILE A 168 7.28 1.34 13.36
N ILE A 169 5.95 1.46 13.36
CA ILE A 169 5.29 2.73 13.02
C ILE A 169 5.71 3.83 14.01
N CYS A 170 5.72 3.56 15.32
CA CYS A 170 6.15 4.55 16.30
C CYS A 170 7.63 4.94 16.16
N LYS A 171 8.51 3.98 15.86
CA LYS A 171 9.95 4.22 15.74
C LYS A 171 10.31 5.03 14.47
N TYR A 172 9.60 4.77 13.37
CA TYR A 172 9.91 5.32 12.05
C TYR A 172 8.85 6.32 11.54
N TRP A 173 7.98 6.81 12.43
CA TRP A 173 6.82 7.65 12.10
C TRP A 173 7.15 8.80 11.15
N ILE A 174 8.30 9.47 11.32
CA ILE A 174 8.74 10.59 10.47
C ILE A 174 8.85 10.18 9.00
N SER A 175 9.37 8.98 8.73
CA SER A 175 9.54 8.46 7.37
C SER A 175 8.22 8.07 6.69
N PHE A 176 7.13 7.95 7.46
CA PHE A 176 5.80 7.64 6.91
C PHE A 176 4.97 8.88 6.59
N LEU A 177 5.35 10.08 7.04
CA LEU A 177 4.52 11.27 6.92
C LEU A 177 4.98 12.24 5.84
N TYR A 178 3.99 12.89 5.24
CA TYR A 178 4.13 13.99 4.28
C TYR A 178 3.19 15.11 4.70
N ASP A 179 3.61 16.35 4.52
CA ASP A 179 2.84 17.54 4.89
C ASP A 179 1.59 17.75 4.02
N ASP A 180 1.59 17.19 2.80
CA ASP A 180 0.51 17.29 1.82
C ASP A 180 -0.48 16.12 1.82
N GLU A 181 -0.30 15.10 2.68
CA GLU A 181 -1.17 13.92 2.76
C GLU A 181 -1.70 13.70 4.18
N SER A 182 -2.98 13.31 4.30
CA SER A 182 -3.52 12.86 5.57
C SER A 182 -3.46 11.35 5.67
N ASN A 183 -3.01 10.84 6.81
CA ASN A 183 -2.81 9.41 7.02
C ASN A 183 -3.78 8.84 8.06
N ILE A 184 -4.05 7.54 7.95
CA ILE A 184 -4.82 6.79 8.94
C ILE A 184 -4.10 5.49 9.29
N ILE A 185 -4.05 5.20 10.59
CA ILE A 185 -3.47 4.00 11.17
C ILE A 185 -4.59 3.16 11.76
N ILE A 186 -4.61 1.88 11.40
CA ILE A 186 -5.69 0.95 11.74
C ILE A 186 -5.11 -0.32 12.32
N ASN A 187 -5.48 -0.66 13.55
CA ASN A 187 -5.34 -2.02 14.06
C ASN A 187 -6.62 -2.80 13.68
N PRO A 188 -6.53 -3.90 12.89
CA PRO A 188 -7.70 -4.65 12.48
C PRO A 188 -8.47 -5.28 13.65
N LYS A 189 -7.80 -5.53 14.79
CA LYS A 189 -8.37 -6.13 15.99
C LYS A 189 -9.02 -5.12 16.94
N ASN A 190 -8.77 -3.81 16.76
CA ASN A 190 -9.27 -2.74 17.63
C ASN A 190 -10.14 -1.75 16.84
N LYS A 191 -11.22 -1.25 17.45
CA LYS A 191 -12.10 -0.27 16.80
C LYS A 191 -11.45 1.10 16.65
N LYS A 192 -10.59 1.49 17.59
CA LYS A 192 -9.92 2.79 17.54
C LYS A 192 -9.01 2.88 16.34
N VAL A 193 -8.85 4.08 15.82
CA VAL A 193 -7.91 4.44 14.75
C VAL A 193 -7.22 5.74 15.10
N ILE A 194 -6.08 5.98 14.48
CA ILE A 194 -5.33 7.23 14.58
C ILE A 194 -5.42 7.93 13.22
N ILE A 195 -5.76 9.22 13.22
CA ILE A 195 -5.77 10.06 12.03
C ILE A 195 -4.73 11.17 12.20
N LEU A 196 -3.91 11.35 11.17
CA LEU A 196 -2.88 12.39 11.09
C LEU A 196 -3.27 13.30 9.93
N SER A 197 -3.72 14.52 10.26
CA SER A 197 -4.23 15.47 9.25
C SER A 197 -3.12 16.36 8.70
N THR A 198 -3.29 16.89 7.49
CA THR A 198 -2.32 17.80 6.83
C THR A 198 -2.06 19.13 7.53
N ASN A 199 -2.86 19.48 8.53
CA ASN A 199 -2.61 20.65 9.38
C ASN A 199 -1.87 20.30 10.68
N GLY A 200 -1.27 19.11 10.75
CA GLY A 200 -0.52 18.63 11.91
C GLY A 200 -1.39 18.05 13.02
N ASN A 201 -2.73 18.09 12.92
CA ASN A 201 -3.59 17.57 13.99
C ASN A 201 -3.56 16.04 14.06
N LEU A 202 -3.45 15.53 15.29
CA LEU A 202 -3.71 14.13 15.64
C LEU A 202 -5.16 13.99 16.13
N SER A 203 -5.87 12.97 15.64
CA SER A 203 -7.17 12.56 16.16
C SER A 203 -7.21 11.07 16.47
N ILE A 204 -7.99 10.70 17.48
CA ILE A 204 -8.42 9.31 17.72
C ILE A 204 -9.88 9.21 17.33
N ALA A 205 -10.23 8.18 16.56
CA ALA A 205 -11.60 7.95 16.12
C ALA A 205 -11.94 6.45 16.17
N GLU A 206 -13.15 6.07 15.80
CA GLU A 206 -13.63 4.70 15.85
C GLU A 206 -14.12 4.23 14.48
N ARG A 207 -13.75 3.01 14.09
CA ARG A 207 -14.32 2.31 12.93
C ARG A 207 -15.73 1.84 13.25
N ASP A 208 -16.59 1.93 12.24
CA ASP A 208 -17.94 1.34 12.26
C ASP A 208 -17.93 -0.19 12.49
#